data_AF-A0A924C8U8-F1
#
_entry.id   AF-A0A924C8U8-F1
#
_cell.length_a   1.000
_cell.length_b   1.000
_cell.length_c   1.000
_cell.angle_alpha   90.00
_cell.angle_beta   90.00
_cell.angle_gamma   90.00
#
_symmetry.space_group_name_H-M   'P 1'
#
loop_
_entity.id
_entity.type
_entity.pdbx_description
1 polymer ?
#
loop_
_entity_poly.entity_id
_entity_poly.type
_entity_poly.pdbx_seq_one_letter_code
_entity_poly.pdbx_strand_id
1 'polypeptide(L)' 'QALADGRALRMAFNQEMTDPATCLVDGCEVAFFPPVTGG' A
#
# COMPACT_ATOMS: atom_id res chain seq x y z
N GLN A 1 -2.05 -8.14 -12.87
CA GLN A 1 -1.30 -9.22 -12.19
C GLN A 1 -0.35 -8.73 -11.07
N ALA A 2 0.05 -7.46 -11.01
CA ALA A 2 0.97 -6.96 -9.97
C ALA A 2 0.36 -6.92 -8.54
N LEU A 3 -0.96 -6.76 -8.42
CA LEU A 3 -1.71 -6.58 -7.17
C LEU A 3 -2.46 -7.84 -6.72
N ALA A 4 -2.03 -9.04 -7.14
CA ALA A 4 -2.73 -10.28 -6.81
C ALA A 4 -2.48 -10.73 -5.37
N ASP A 5 -3.51 -11.32 -4.75
CA ASP A 5 -3.42 -11.93 -3.41
C ASP A 5 -2.32 -13.01 -3.37
N GLY A 6 -1.49 -12.96 -2.33
CA GLY A 6 -0.35 -13.87 -2.12
C GLY A 6 1.02 -13.26 -2.42
N ARG A 7 1.10 -12.07 -3.01
CA ARG A 7 2.35 -11.28 -3.00
C ARG A 7 2.36 -10.37 -1.77
N ALA A 8 3.49 -10.30 -1.09
CA ALA A 8 3.70 -9.37 0.01
C ALA A 8 3.79 -7.93 -0.54
N LEU A 9 2.67 -7.34 -0.91
CA LEU A 9 2.56 -5.95 -1.31
C LEU A 9 2.18 -5.12 -0.08
N ARG A 10 2.89 -4.03 0.16
CA ARG A 10 2.54 -3.06 1.20
C ARG A 10 1.96 -1.81 0.56
N MET A 11 1.20 -1.05 1.33
CA MET A 11 0.63 0.20 0.86
C MET A 11 0.74 1.31 1.89
N ALA A 12 0.74 2.54 1.41
CA ALA A 12 0.65 3.74 2.21
C ALA A 12 -0.48 4.64 1.72
N PHE A 13 -1.17 5.29 2.66
CA PHE A 13 -2.19 6.30 2.42
C PHE A 13 -1.70 7.61 3.03
N ASN A 14 -1.63 8.67 2.22
CA ASN A 14 -1.08 9.97 2.62
C ASN A 14 0.27 9.84 3.36
N GLN A 15 1.19 9.06 2.78
CA GLN A 15 2.54 8.80 3.29
C GLN A 15 2.62 7.95 4.58
N GLU A 16 1.50 7.44 5.08
CA GLU A 16 1.45 6.56 6.24
C GLU A 16 1.16 5.11 5.85
N MET A 17 1.95 4.15 6.36
CA MET A 17 1.76 2.72 6.09
C MET A 17 0.40 2.27 6.64
N THR A 18 -0.38 1.56 5.82
CA THR A 18 -1.76 1.23 6.18
C THR A 18 -2.22 -0.13 5.68
N ASP A 19 -3.36 -0.60 6.20
CA ASP A 19 -3.97 -1.89 5.87
C ASP A 19 -4.87 -1.78 4.61
N PRO A 20 -4.93 -2.80 3.73
CA PRO A 20 -5.77 -2.81 2.53
C PRO A 20 -7.24 -2.41 2.70
N ALA A 21 -7.80 -2.54 3.91
CA ALA A 21 -9.17 -2.16 4.23
C ALA A 21 -9.35 -0.66 4.53
N THR A 22 -8.29 0.16 4.52
CA THR A 22 -8.37 1.60 4.80
C THR A 22 -9.27 2.33 3.80
N CYS A 23 -10.29 3.03 4.32
CA CYS A 23 -11.20 3.83 3.50
C CYS A 23 -10.46 4.99 2.82
N LEU A 24 -10.65 5.11 1.51
CA LEU A 24 -10.12 6.23 0.74
C LEU A 24 -11.03 7.45 0.83
N VAL A 25 -10.42 8.63 0.75
CA VAL A 25 -11.11 9.92 0.67
C VAL A 25 -10.68 10.66 -0.59
N ASP A 26 -11.53 11.56 -1.07
CA ASP A 26 -11.21 12.31 -2.28
C ASP A 26 -9.91 13.13 -2.12
N GLY A 27 -9.12 13.20 -3.19
CA GLY A 27 -7.83 13.90 -3.21
C GLY A 27 -6.69 13.25 -2.42
N CYS A 28 -6.87 12.04 -1.87
CA CYS A 28 -5.80 11.35 -1.14
C CYS A 28 -4.71 10.78 -2.07
N GLU A 29 -3.54 10.55 -1.52
CA GLU A 29 -2.46 9.81 -2.19
C GLU A 29 -2.40 8.36 -1.68
N VAL A 30 -2.27 7.43 -2.61
CA VAL A 30 -2.04 6.00 -2.31
C VAL A 30 -0.80 5.53 -3.06
N ALA A 31 0.09 4.86 -2.34
CA ALA A 31 1.30 4.28 -2.91
C ALA A 31 1.40 2.79 -2.57
N PHE A 32 1.88 1.99 -3.53
CA PHE A 32 2.09 0.55 -3.38
C PHE A 32 3.56 0.20 -3.54
N PHE A 33 4.06 -0.64 -2.63
CA PHE A 33 5.47 -1.01 -2.59
C PHE A 33 5.63 -2.53 -2.44
N PRO A 34 6.63 -3.13 -3.09
CA PRO A 34 7.06 -4.50 -2.74
C PRO A 34 7.57 -4.55 -1.29
N PRO A 35 7.86 -5.74 -0.73
CA PRO A 35 8.48 -5.84 0.59
C PRO A 35 9.78 -5.04 0.59
N VAL A 36 9.86 -4.03 1.44
CA VAL A 36 11.13 -3.33 1.69
C VAL A 36 12.00 -4.22 2.57
N THR A 37 13.17 -4.59 2.07
CA THR A 37 14.21 -5.34 2.79
C THR A 37 15.32 -4.40 3.28
N GLY A 38 15.01 -3.12 3.47
CA GLY A 38 15.99 -2.09 3.81
C GLY A 38 16.57 -2.25 5.21
N GLY A 39 17.90 -2.22 5.27
CA GLY A 39 18.73 -1.84 6.41
C GLY A 39 19.65 -0.70 5.97
#